data_AF-A0A0X3Y1W2-F1
#
_entry.id   AF-A0A0X3Y1W2-F1
#
_cell.length_a   1.000
_cell.length_b   1.000
_cell.length_c   1.000
_cell.angle_alpha   90.00
_cell.angle_beta   90.00
_cell.angle_gamma   90.00
#
_symmetry.space_group_name_H-M   'P 1'
#
loop_
_entity.id
_entity.type
_entity.pdbx_description
1 polymer ?
#
loop_
_entity_poly.entity_id
_entity_poly.type
_entity_poly.pdbx_seq_one_letter_code
_entity_poly.pdbx_strand_id
1 'polypeptide(L)'
;MEALRIILKQSSANYRKAGTVDNKMTYPLPIPSTVIGALHNICGYTEYHSMDISIQGKFTSLSRRVYTDYCFLNSALDDRGNLVKVVDPDTFSGAFVKVASAKKSQGNSFKDRITIQVHNEELLQEYCNLKEKSKEIEELKNSEYKKKLEEFKLLKKEITDKKKKEDKKSETFKQLSEEEKKIKLEEEKYKEDFKNFEYESYTKPYSYFQNLVTSLKNYEVLNNIFLILHIKADKQTLKDIEENIYNLQSLGRSEDFVEVVECKMVELQEFLRNIRVSKFSMYLKNEDVSDKKIIPLAVDQDHQAGGTKYYLDKNYKLEKNRRIFKKVPVVYSNFIGAKNSSENVKLDYLEILSQDKKQEILVNFL
;
A
#
# COMPACT_ATOMS: atom_id res chain seq x y z
N MET A 1 -38.78 -3.91 -1.11
CA MET A 1 -37.68 -2.99 -1.45
C MET A 1 -36.74 -3.69 -2.41
N GLU A 2 -36.46 -3.12 -3.58
CA GLU A 2 -35.55 -3.72 -4.57
C GLU A 2 -34.08 -3.56 -4.12
N ALA A 3 -33.29 -4.62 -4.29
CA ALA A 3 -31.85 -4.64 -4.01
C ALA A 3 -31.16 -5.67 -4.93
N LEU A 4 -29.87 -5.47 -5.18
CA LEU A 4 -29.05 -6.46 -5.89
C LEU A 4 -28.38 -7.39 -4.87
N ARG A 5 -28.65 -8.70 -4.94
CA ARG A 5 -27.99 -9.72 -4.13
C ARG A 5 -26.82 -10.31 -4.90
N ILE A 6 -25.65 -10.35 -4.26
CA ILE A 6 -24.43 -10.95 -4.80
C ILE A 6 -23.91 -11.98 -3.81
N ILE A 7 -23.67 -13.20 -4.28
CA ILE A 7 -23.07 -14.27 -3.50
C ILE A 7 -21.65 -14.51 -4.00
N LEU A 8 -20.69 -14.41 -3.10
CA LEU A 8 -19.27 -14.54 -3.41
C LEU A 8 -18.62 -15.67 -2.61
N LYS A 9 -17.63 -16.32 -3.21
CA LYS A 9 -16.71 -17.23 -2.52
C LYS A 9 -15.26 -16.80 -2.71
N GLN A 10 -14.45 -16.95 -1.68
CA GLN A 10 -12.99 -16.77 -1.77
C GLN A 10 -12.30 -17.93 -1.04
N SER A 11 -11.27 -18.51 -1.64
CA SER A 11 -10.44 -19.53 -0.99
C SER A 11 -9.68 -18.94 0.19
N SER A 12 -9.17 -17.72 0.02
CA SER A 12 -8.58 -16.92 1.10
C SER A 12 -8.71 -15.42 0.84
N ALA A 13 -8.78 -14.62 1.90
CA ALA A 13 -8.71 -13.17 1.78
C ALA A 13 -8.15 -12.50 3.03
N ASN A 14 -7.70 -11.25 2.85
CA ASN A 14 -7.45 -10.32 3.94
C ASN A 14 -8.12 -8.98 3.66
N TYR A 15 -9.05 -8.62 4.53
CA TYR A 15 -9.71 -7.33 4.56
C TYR A 15 -8.96 -6.44 5.54
N ARG A 16 -7.85 -5.88 5.05
CA ARG A 16 -6.82 -5.25 5.90
C ARG A 16 -7.38 -4.22 6.87
N LYS A 17 -7.01 -4.35 8.15
CA LYS A 17 -7.20 -3.29 9.15
C LYS A 17 -6.14 -2.21 8.96
N ALA A 18 -6.59 -0.97 8.79
CA ALA A 18 -5.68 0.17 8.72
C ALA A 18 -4.88 0.31 10.04
N GLY A 19 -3.63 0.75 9.96
CA GLY A 19 -2.78 0.98 11.14
C GLY A 19 -2.07 -0.25 11.68
N THR A 20 -2.33 -1.46 11.17
CA THR A 20 -1.61 -2.67 11.58
C THR A 20 -0.41 -2.92 10.65
N VAL A 21 0.80 -2.65 11.15
CA VAL A 21 2.05 -2.66 10.35
C VAL A 21 2.83 -3.98 10.50
N ASP A 22 3.14 -4.38 11.73
CA ASP A 22 3.99 -5.57 12.00
C ASP A 22 3.20 -6.88 11.90
N ASN A 23 2.00 -6.89 12.47
CA ASN A 23 1.02 -7.94 12.28
C ASN A 23 -0.12 -7.39 11.42
N LYS A 24 -0.12 -7.66 10.13
CA LYS A 24 -1.16 -7.16 9.21
C LYS A 24 -2.45 -7.93 9.47
N MET A 25 -3.37 -7.31 10.21
CA MET A 25 -4.60 -7.92 10.67
C MET A 25 -5.73 -7.79 9.63
N THR A 26 -6.74 -8.65 9.76
CA THR A 26 -7.94 -8.62 8.91
C THR A 26 -9.21 -8.31 9.71
N TYR A 27 -10.17 -7.65 9.08
CA TYR A 27 -11.56 -7.68 9.50
C TYR A 27 -12.18 -9.07 9.22
N PRO A 28 -13.21 -9.50 9.98
CA PRO A 28 -13.85 -10.80 9.79
C PRO A 28 -14.70 -10.90 8.51
N LEU A 29 -15.10 -9.76 7.94
CA LEU A 29 -15.84 -9.61 6.68
C LEU A 29 -15.24 -8.39 5.93
N PRO A 30 -15.46 -8.25 4.62
CA PRO A 30 -15.00 -7.07 3.88
C PRO A 30 -15.68 -5.82 4.42
N ILE A 31 -14.94 -4.70 4.46
CA ILE A 31 -15.52 -3.41 4.86
C ILE A 31 -16.27 -2.77 3.69
N PRO A 32 -17.26 -1.89 3.93
CA PRO A 32 -18.06 -1.31 2.87
C PRO A 32 -17.22 -0.63 1.78
N SER A 33 -16.19 0.14 2.15
CA SER A 33 -15.31 0.78 1.17
C SER A 33 -14.58 -0.19 0.24
N THR A 34 -14.19 -1.38 0.72
CA THR A 34 -13.59 -2.43 -0.12
C THR A 34 -14.60 -2.94 -1.14
N VAL A 35 -15.82 -3.22 -0.72
CA VAL A 35 -16.89 -3.71 -1.61
C VAL A 35 -17.28 -2.62 -2.62
N ILE A 36 -17.57 -1.41 -2.13
CA ILE A 36 -17.94 -0.26 -2.97
C ILE A 36 -16.86 0.02 -4.01
N GLY A 37 -15.58 0.06 -3.60
CA GLY A 37 -14.47 0.31 -4.51
C GLY A 37 -14.32 -0.79 -5.57
N ALA A 38 -14.53 -2.05 -5.19
CA ALA A 38 -14.51 -3.15 -6.14
C ALA A 38 -15.65 -3.06 -7.17
N LEU A 39 -16.87 -2.72 -6.72
CA LEU A 39 -18.03 -2.53 -7.59
C LEU A 39 -17.87 -1.32 -8.53
N HIS A 40 -17.29 -0.22 -8.04
CA HIS A 40 -16.98 0.93 -8.91
C HIS A 40 -15.95 0.58 -9.98
N ASN A 41 -14.92 -0.19 -9.62
CA ASN A 41 -13.86 -0.57 -10.54
C ASN A 41 -14.38 -1.43 -11.70
N ILE A 42 -15.24 -2.42 -11.43
CA ILE A 42 -15.81 -3.27 -12.49
C ILE A 42 -16.77 -2.50 -13.41
N CYS A 43 -17.41 -1.43 -12.92
CA CYS A 43 -18.28 -0.57 -13.72
C CYS A 43 -17.52 0.55 -14.45
N GLY A 44 -16.22 0.70 -14.20
CA GLY A 44 -15.40 1.77 -14.81
C GLY A 44 -15.76 3.18 -14.33
N TYR A 45 -16.37 3.33 -13.15
CA TYR A 45 -16.80 4.65 -12.66
C TYR A 45 -15.63 5.56 -12.32
N THR A 46 -15.68 6.80 -12.82
CA THR A 46 -14.74 7.87 -12.47
C THR A 46 -15.26 8.77 -11.35
N GLU A 47 -16.57 8.74 -11.10
CA GLU A 47 -17.25 9.49 -10.05
C GLU A 47 -17.82 8.54 -8.98
N TYR A 48 -18.20 9.09 -7.82
CA TYR A 48 -18.72 8.29 -6.73
C TYR A 48 -20.24 8.07 -6.88
N HIS A 49 -20.64 6.81 -7.04
CA HIS A 49 -22.03 6.38 -7.03
C HIS A 49 -22.41 5.90 -5.63
N SER A 50 -23.40 6.58 -5.04
CA SER A 50 -23.82 6.30 -3.66
C SER A 50 -24.55 4.96 -3.57
N MET A 51 -24.12 4.13 -2.62
CA MET A 51 -24.75 2.84 -2.34
C MET A 51 -24.65 2.49 -0.86
N ASP A 52 -25.70 1.86 -0.35
CA ASP A 52 -25.73 1.23 0.96
C ASP A 52 -25.57 -0.28 0.78
N ILE A 53 -24.81 -0.91 1.67
CA ILE A 53 -24.45 -2.32 1.55
C ILE A 53 -24.77 -3.04 2.85
N SER A 54 -25.46 -4.17 2.75
CA SER A 54 -25.49 -5.17 3.80
C SER A 54 -24.43 -6.23 3.52
N ILE A 55 -23.62 -6.55 4.53
CA ILE A 55 -22.50 -7.49 4.40
C ILE A 55 -22.69 -8.61 5.41
N GLN A 56 -22.84 -9.82 4.89
CA GLN A 56 -23.01 -11.04 5.65
C GLN A 56 -22.07 -12.11 5.13
N GLY A 57 -21.69 -13.06 5.98
CA GLY A 57 -20.89 -14.17 5.53
C GLY A 57 -20.38 -15.07 6.64
N LYS A 58 -19.52 -15.99 6.24
CA LYS A 58 -18.80 -16.88 7.12
C LYS A 58 -17.44 -17.22 6.52
N PHE A 59 -16.51 -17.59 7.38
CA PHE A 59 -15.22 -18.16 7.01
C PHE A 59 -14.96 -19.38 7.90
N THR A 60 -14.15 -20.33 7.42
CA THR A 60 -13.88 -21.56 8.19
C THR A 60 -12.82 -21.32 9.27
N SER A 61 -11.76 -20.59 8.94
CA SER A 61 -10.65 -20.38 9.88
C SER A 61 -9.87 -19.11 9.58
N LEU A 62 -9.21 -18.60 10.62
CA LEU A 62 -8.23 -17.53 10.54
C LEU A 62 -6.84 -18.14 10.69
N SER A 63 -6.01 -18.06 9.65
CA SER A 63 -4.61 -18.50 9.67
C SER A 63 -3.67 -17.31 9.76
N ARG A 64 -2.45 -17.56 10.25
CA ARG A 64 -1.35 -16.59 10.28
C ARG A 64 -0.25 -17.05 9.34
N ARG A 65 0.02 -16.27 8.30
CA ARG A 65 1.15 -16.50 7.40
C ARG A 65 2.34 -15.65 7.86
N VAL A 66 3.45 -16.30 8.11
CA VAL A 66 4.71 -15.65 8.44
C VAL A 66 5.42 -15.30 7.13
N TYR A 67 6.00 -14.11 7.04
CA TYR A 67 6.85 -13.72 5.93
C TYR A 67 8.06 -12.94 6.41
N THR A 68 9.14 -13.02 5.64
CA THR A 68 10.33 -12.21 5.86
C THR A 68 10.09 -10.85 5.22
N ASP A 69 10.10 -9.82 6.05
CA ASP A 69 10.04 -8.44 5.60
C ASP A 69 11.46 -7.94 5.33
N TYR A 70 11.67 -7.42 4.12
CA TYR A 70 12.92 -6.87 3.65
C TYR A 70 12.91 -5.36 3.81
N CYS A 71 13.75 -4.85 4.72
CA CYS A 71 13.88 -3.43 4.99
C CYS A 71 15.25 -2.94 4.51
N PHE A 72 15.25 -2.20 3.40
CA PHE A 72 16.45 -1.54 2.87
C PHE A 72 16.74 -0.28 3.69
N LEU A 73 17.98 -0.16 4.17
CA LEU A 73 18.42 1.02 4.90
C LEU A 73 18.83 2.12 3.90
N ASN A 74 18.58 3.38 4.29
CA ASN A 74 18.90 4.56 3.47
C ASN A 74 20.40 4.70 3.14
N SER A 75 21.27 3.97 3.83
CA SER A 75 22.70 3.90 3.53
C SER A 75 23.24 2.49 3.77
N ALA A 76 24.18 2.07 2.92
CA ALA A 76 25.03 0.91 3.15
C ALA A 76 26.06 1.24 4.24
N LEU A 77 25.58 1.40 5.48
CA LEU A 77 26.40 1.55 6.68
C LEU A 77 27.30 0.33 6.87
N ASP A 78 28.57 0.59 7.15
CA ASP A 78 29.58 -0.46 7.21
C ASP A 78 29.56 -1.25 8.54
N ASP A 79 28.41 -1.55 9.15
CA ASP A 79 28.38 -2.17 10.48
C ASP A 79 27.17 -3.08 10.78
N ARG A 80 26.11 -3.09 9.96
CA ARG A 80 24.83 -3.72 10.32
C ARG A 80 24.11 -4.39 9.15
N GLY A 81 23.35 -5.43 9.47
CA GLY A 81 22.44 -6.10 8.53
C GLY A 81 23.16 -6.99 7.53
N ASN A 82 22.63 -7.05 6.32
CA ASN A 82 23.17 -7.82 5.20
C ASN A 82 23.54 -6.86 4.08
N LEU A 83 24.80 -6.87 3.67
CA LEU A 83 25.22 -6.22 2.44
C LEU A 83 24.71 -7.05 1.27
N VAL A 84 23.95 -6.42 0.39
CA VAL A 84 23.37 -7.06 -0.79
C VAL A 84 23.66 -6.23 -2.04
N LYS A 85 23.77 -6.89 -3.19
CA LYS A 85 23.79 -6.25 -4.49
C LYS A 85 22.42 -6.42 -5.14
N VAL A 86 21.72 -5.32 -5.37
CA VAL A 86 20.40 -5.31 -6.03
C VAL A 86 20.56 -5.34 -7.54
N VAL A 87 19.52 -5.78 -8.26
CA VAL A 87 19.49 -5.76 -9.73
C VAL A 87 19.31 -4.35 -10.26
N ASP A 88 18.54 -3.52 -9.54
CA ASP A 88 18.23 -2.14 -9.90
C ASP A 88 18.18 -1.30 -8.62
N PRO A 89 18.98 -0.21 -8.52
CA PRO A 89 19.01 0.65 -7.34
C PRO A 89 17.68 1.37 -7.06
N ASP A 90 16.88 1.61 -8.10
CA ASP A 90 15.61 2.35 -7.99
C ASP A 90 14.43 1.43 -7.64
N THR A 91 14.63 0.11 -7.69
CA THR A 91 13.57 -0.89 -7.47
C THR A 91 13.84 -1.71 -6.21
N PHE A 92 13.03 -1.48 -5.16
CA PHE A 92 13.04 -2.32 -3.95
C PHE A 92 12.35 -3.66 -4.23
N SER A 93 13.13 -4.71 -4.49
CA SER A 93 12.62 -6.05 -4.75
C SER A 93 13.30 -7.11 -3.89
N GLY A 94 12.70 -8.30 -3.82
CA GLY A 94 13.34 -9.48 -3.24
C GLY A 94 14.45 -10.08 -4.11
N ALA A 95 14.72 -9.50 -5.30
CA ALA A 95 15.75 -9.97 -6.22
C ALA A 95 17.07 -9.24 -5.92
N PHE A 96 17.89 -9.87 -5.08
CA PHE A 96 19.23 -9.38 -4.75
C PHE A 96 20.19 -10.55 -4.53
N VAL A 97 21.48 -10.29 -4.73
CA VAL A 97 22.55 -11.23 -4.39
C VAL A 97 23.11 -10.85 -3.02
N LYS A 98 23.13 -11.82 -2.10
CA LYS A 98 23.70 -11.61 -0.78
C LYS A 98 25.22 -11.58 -0.86
N VAL A 99 25.84 -10.48 -0.42
CA VAL A 99 27.30 -10.28 -0.49
C VAL A 99 27.94 -10.68 0.83
N ALA A 100 27.49 -10.08 1.93
CA ALA A 100 28.00 -10.36 3.27
C ALA A 100 26.92 -10.14 4.35
N SER A 101 27.08 -10.76 5.50
CA SER A 101 26.24 -10.57 6.69
C SER A 101 27.07 -10.14 7.89
N ALA A 102 26.60 -9.15 8.63
CA ALA A 102 27.15 -8.82 9.95
C ALA A 102 26.81 -9.92 10.96
N LYS A 103 27.77 -10.36 11.80
CA LYS A 103 27.52 -11.38 12.85
C LYS A 103 27.07 -10.75 14.17
N LYS A 104 27.46 -9.51 14.46
CA LYS A 104 27.06 -8.77 15.65
C LYS A 104 26.07 -7.65 15.30
N SER A 105 25.40 -7.10 16.32
CA SER A 105 24.53 -5.93 16.17
C SER A 105 25.29 -4.63 15.92
N GLN A 106 26.54 -4.53 16.38
CA GLN A 106 27.42 -3.36 16.23
C GLN A 106 28.89 -3.79 16.17
N GLY A 107 29.75 -2.90 15.65
CA GLY A 107 31.20 -3.11 15.61
C GLY A 107 31.66 -4.12 14.55
N ASN A 108 30.86 -4.32 13.50
CA ASN A 108 31.27 -5.05 12.31
C ASN A 108 31.86 -4.06 11.30
N SER A 109 32.59 -4.57 10.32
CA SER A 109 32.96 -3.82 9.12
C SER A 109 32.98 -4.76 7.92
N PHE A 110 32.23 -4.42 6.88
CA PHE A 110 32.29 -5.12 5.60
C PHE A 110 33.60 -4.80 4.89
N LYS A 111 34.03 -3.53 4.94
CA LYS A 111 35.29 -3.09 4.34
C LYS A 111 36.51 -3.75 4.98
N ASP A 112 36.62 -3.68 6.30
CA ASP A 112 37.77 -4.19 7.06
C ASP A 112 37.61 -5.69 7.39
N ARG A 113 36.53 -6.32 6.91
CA ARG A 113 36.19 -7.73 7.11
C ARG A 113 36.10 -8.15 8.58
N ILE A 114 35.68 -7.22 9.44
CA ILE A 114 35.59 -7.44 10.88
C ILE A 114 34.24 -8.05 11.23
N THR A 115 34.26 -9.27 11.77
CA THR A 115 33.07 -9.94 12.33
C THR A 115 31.92 -10.13 11.33
N ILE A 116 32.26 -10.36 10.05
CA ILE A 116 31.29 -10.62 8.97
C ILE A 116 31.28 -12.10 8.56
N GLN A 117 30.22 -12.50 7.86
CA GLN A 117 30.14 -13.73 7.08
C GLN A 117 30.05 -13.35 5.60
N VAL A 118 31.04 -13.75 4.81
CA VAL A 118 31.07 -13.50 3.36
C VAL A 118 30.29 -14.61 2.64
N HIS A 119 29.41 -14.21 1.73
CA HIS A 119 28.63 -15.11 0.87
C HIS A 119 29.10 -15.04 -0.60
N ASN A 120 29.58 -13.88 -1.05
CA ASN A 120 30.16 -13.69 -2.37
C ASN A 120 31.40 -12.79 -2.28
N GLU A 121 32.57 -13.37 -2.54
CA GLU A 121 33.87 -12.72 -2.40
C GLU A 121 34.13 -11.68 -3.50
N GLU A 122 33.76 -11.98 -4.74
CA GLU A 122 33.97 -11.09 -5.89
C GLU A 122 33.19 -9.77 -5.71
N LEU A 123 31.93 -9.88 -5.29
CA LEU A 123 31.08 -8.71 -5.04
C LEU A 123 31.51 -7.93 -3.80
N LEU A 124 32.07 -8.61 -2.79
CA LEU A 124 32.62 -7.91 -1.62
C LEU A 124 33.86 -7.12 -2.01
N GLN A 125 34.72 -7.68 -2.86
CA GLN A 125 35.90 -6.97 -3.36
C GLN A 125 35.51 -5.77 -4.22
N GLU A 126 34.50 -5.92 -5.09
CA GLU A 126 33.93 -4.80 -5.86
C GLU A 126 33.47 -3.67 -4.92
N TYR A 127 32.72 -4.00 -3.86
CA TYR A 127 32.28 -3.03 -2.86
C TYR A 127 33.46 -2.32 -2.16
N CYS A 128 34.49 -3.07 -1.75
CA CYS A 128 35.68 -2.51 -1.12
C CYS A 128 36.43 -1.55 -2.07
N ASN A 129 36.60 -1.95 -3.33
CA ASN A 129 37.24 -1.13 -4.36
C ASN A 129 36.46 0.18 -4.59
N LEU A 130 35.12 0.14 -4.57
CA LEU A 130 34.29 1.34 -4.67
C LEU A 130 34.47 2.27 -3.47
N LYS A 131 34.62 1.73 -2.25
CA LYS A 131 34.94 2.52 -1.05
C LYS A 131 36.33 3.16 -1.10
N GLU A 132 37.30 2.54 -1.78
CA GLU A 132 38.62 3.12 -2.01
C GLU A 132 38.56 4.23 -3.06
N LYS A 133 37.91 3.98 -4.20
CA LYS A 133 37.66 5.00 -5.22
C LYS A 133 36.96 6.24 -4.67
N SER A 134 36.01 6.07 -3.75
CA SER A 134 35.37 7.20 -3.08
C SER A 134 36.38 8.10 -2.34
N LYS A 135 37.41 7.53 -1.70
CA LYS A 135 38.46 8.29 -1.02
C LYS A 135 39.37 8.99 -2.03
N GLU A 136 39.76 8.29 -3.10
CA GLU A 136 40.56 8.87 -4.18
C GLU A 136 39.85 10.06 -4.84
N ILE A 137 38.55 9.93 -5.12
CA ILE A 137 37.72 11.03 -5.66
C ILE A 137 37.66 12.21 -4.68
N GLU A 138 37.54 11.95 -3.38
CA GLU A 138 37.54 12.99 -2.35
C GLU A 138 38.88 13.72 -2.25
N GLU A 139 40.00 13.00 -2.38
CA GLU A 139 41.34 13.57 -2.44
C GLU A 139 41.54 14.43 -3.70
N LEU A 140 41.08 13.96 -4.86
CA LEU A 140 41.09 14.72 -6.12
C LEU A 140 40.22 15.99 -6.03
N LYS A 141 39.05 15.88 -5.38
CA LYS A 141 38.12 16.99 -5.15
C LYS A 141 38.75 18.08 -4.28
N ASN A 142 39.48 17.68 -3.24
CA ASN A 142 40.12 18.59 -2.30
C ASN A 142 41.44 19.19 -2.82
N SER A 143 42.10 18.54 -3.78
CA SER A 143 43.38 18.96 -4.35
C SER A 143 43.23 19.64 -5.71
N GLU A 144 43.22 18.88 -6.81
CA GLU A 144 43.26 19.38 -8.19
C GLU A 144 42.00 20.15 -8.57
N TYR A 145 40.83 19.60 -8.24
CA TYR A 145 39.55 20.21 -8.59
C TYR A 145 39.35 21.57 -7.91
N LYS A 146 39.69 21.65 -6.62
CA LYS A 146 39.61 22.91 -5.86
C LYS A 146 40.60 23.95 -6.38
N LYS A 147 41.84 23.56 -6.71
CA LYS A 147 42.84 24.44 -7.31
C LYS A 147 42.39 24.99 -8.66
N LYS A 148 41.89 24.13 -9.56
CA LYS A 148 41.34 24.59 -10.86
C LYS A 148 40.15 25.53 -10.70
N LEU A 149 39.28 25.29 -9.73
CA LEU A 149 38.19 26.24 -9.43
C LEU A 149 38.69 27.58 -8.92
N GLU A 150 39.79 27.61 -8.16
CA GLU A 150 40.44 28.86 -7.74
C GLU A 150 41.11 29.58 -8.91
N GLU A 151 41.76 28.85 -9.83
CA GLU A 151 42.31 29.41 -11.08
C GLU A 151 41.22 30.07 -11.94
N PHE A 152 40.08 29.39 -12.15
CA PHE A 152 38.94 29.99 -12.86
C PHE A 152 38.42 31.26 -12.19
N LYS A 153 38.39 31.32 -10.84
CA LYS A 153 38.01 32.53 -10.10
C LYS A 153 39.01 33.67 -10.29
N LEU A 154 40.31 33.38 -10.29
CA LEU A 154 41.36 34.37 -10.52
C LEU A 154 41.29 34.92 -11.95
N LEU A 155 41.18 34.05 -12.96
CA LEU A 155 41.04 34.45 -14.36
C LEU A 155 39.81 35.33 -14.59
N LYS A 156 38.67 34.99 -13.98
CA LYS A 156 37.47 35.85 -14.03
C LYS A 156 37.70 37.21 -13.41
N LYS A 157 38.42 37.28 -12.28
CA LYS A 157 38.75 38.54 -11.61
C LYS A 157 39.67 39.40 -12.48
N GLU A 158 40.70 38.81 -13.07
CA GLU A 158 41.61 39.49 -13.99
C GLU A 158 40.91 40.05 -15.22
N ILE A 159 40.04 39.28 -15.87
CA ILE A 159 39.25 39.77 -17.02
C ILE A 159 38.31 40.90 -16.58
N THR A 160 37.69 40.79 -15.40
CA THR A 160 36.82 41.84 -14.87
C THR A 160 37.59 43.14 -14.61
N ASP A 161 38.81 43.05 -14.06
CA ASP A 161 39.65 44.21 -13.77
C ASP A 161 40.25 44.82 -15.03
N LYS A 162 40.55 44.02 -16.07
CA LYS A 162 40.91 44.51 -17.41
C LYS A 162 39.74 45.23 -18.09
N LYS A 163 38.51 44.70 -17.99
CA LYS A 163 37.30 45.34 -18.51
C LYS A 163 37.00 46.71 -17.90
N LYS A 164 37.35 46.95 -16.63
CA LYS A 164 37.15 48.25 -15.97
C LYS A 164 38.05 49.37 -16.50
N LYS A 165 39.16 49.03 -17.18
CA LYS A 165 40.15 49.98 -17.70
C LYS A 165 39.94 50.34 -19.18
N GLU A 166 38.94 49.73 -19.82
CA GLU A 166 38.68 49.78 -21.27
C GLU A 166 37.35 50.49 -21.57
N ASP A 167 37.28 51.20 -22.69
CA ASP A 167 36.07 51.93 -23.10
C ASP A 167 35.03 50.97 -23.72
N LYS A 168 33.74 51.13 -23.41
CA LYS A 168 32.68 50.13 -23.71
C LYS A 168 32.47 49.87 -25.21
N LYS A 169 32.99 50.74 -26.09
CA LYS A 169 32.90 50.63 -27.55
C LYS A 169 34.18 50.07 -28.20
N SER A 170 35.26 49.82 -27.44
CA SER A 170 36.51 49.30 -27.99
C SER A 170 36.37 47.84 -28.45
N GLU A 171 37.13 47.49 -29.48
CA GLU A 171 37.20 46.11 -30.01
C GLU A 171 37.80 45.14 -28.98
N THR A 172 38.72 45.64 -28.17
CA THR A 172 39.34 44.97 -27.02
C THR A 172 38.34 44.68 -25.89
N PHE A 173 37.37 45.56 -25.62
CA PHE A 173 36.29 45.29 -24.66
C PHE A 173 35.36 44.16 -25.14
N LYS A 174 35.07 44.09 -26.45
CA LYS A 174 34.29 42.99 -27.04
C LYS A 174 35.02 41.65 -26.91
N GLN A 175 36.32 41.60 -27.23
CA GLN A 175 37.16 40.40 -27.08
C GLN A 175 37.22 39.90 -25.64
N LEU A 176 37.49 40.79 -24.67
CA LEU A 176 37.47 40.47 -23.24
C LEU A 176 36.11 39.96 -22.77
N SER A 177 35.02 40.40 -23.42
CA SER A 177 33.68 39.91 -23.11
C SER A 177 33.36 38.54 -23.70
N GLU A 178 33.98 38.15 -24.81
CA GLU A 178 33.90 36.80 -25.36
C GLU A 178 34.76 35.84 -24.55
N GLU A 179 35.95 36.25 -24.11
CA GLU A 179 36.80 35.48 -23.21
C GLU A 179 36.14 35.21 -21.85
N GLU A 180 35.48 36.21 -21.24
CA GLU A 180 34.72 36.00 -20.00
C GLU A 180 33.61 34.94 -20.17
N LYS A 181 32.93 34.94 -21.33
CA LYS A 181 31.91 33.93 -21.66
C LYS A 181 32.52 32.55 -21.84
N LYS A 182 33.66 32.45 -22.55
CA LYS A 182 34.40 31.18 -22.72
C LYS A 182 34.82 30.61 -21.37
N ILE A 183 35.40 31.42 -20.49
CA ILE A 183 35.84 30.98 -19.15
C ILE A 183 34.65 30.54 -18.29
N LYS A 184 33.50 31.21 -18.37
CA LYS A 184 32.27 30.75 -17.69
C LYS A 184 31.83 29.38 -18.20
N LEU A 185 31.83 29.19 -19.52
CA LEU A 185 31.42 27.95 -20.17
C LEU A 185 32.39 26.79 -19.85
N GLU A 186 33.70 27.07 -19.83
CA GLU A 186 34.73 26.09 -19.43
C GLU A 186 34.63 25.71 -17.95
N GLU A 187 34.36 26.66 -17.04
CA GLU A 187 34.15 26.35 -15.63
C GLU A 187 32.89 25.48 -15.42
N GLU A 188 31.80 25.79 -16.11
CA GLU A 188 30.57 24.99 -16.05
C GLU A 188 30.80 23.58 -16.57
N LYS A 189 31.45 23.46 -17.74
CA LYS A 189 31.81 22.17 -18.32
C LYS A 189 32.73 21.37 -17.41
N TYR A 190 33.75 21.98 -16.82
CA TYR A 190 34.65 21.30 -15.88
C TYR A 190 33.92 20.76 -14.64
N LYS A 191 32.96 21.52 -14.09
CA LYS A 191 32.12 21.06 -12.98
C LYS A 191 31.22 19.90 -13.39
N GLU A 192 30.66 19.95 -14.59
CA GLU A 192 29.80 18.90 -15.13
C GLU A 192 30.59 17.62 -15.41
N ASP A 193 31.76 17.74 -16.04
CA ASP A 193 32.68 16.62 -16.31
C ASP A 193 33.10 15.93 -15.01
N PHE A 194 33.46 16.71 -13.97
CA PHE A 194 33.82 16.14 -12.66
C PHE A 194 32.62 15.45 -11.99
N LYS A 195 31.41 16.02 -12.07
CA LYS A 195 30.20 15.37 -11.54
C LYS A 195 29.88 14.06 -12.26
N ASN A 196 30.00 14.04 -13.59
CA ASN A 196 29.79 12.84 -14.40
C ASN A 196 30.84 11.77 -14.09
N PHE A 197 32.10 12.18 -13.89
CA PHE A 197 33.17 11.29 -13.44
C PHE A 197 32.88 10.68 -12.05
N GLU A 198 32.49 11.49 -11.07
CA GLU A 198 32.10 11.03 -9.72
C GLU A 198 30.90 10.07 -9.80
N TYR A 199 29.91 10.40 -10.65
CA TYR A 199 28.71 9.60 -10.82
C TYR A 199 28.98 8.21 -11.43
N GLU A 200 29.64 8.16 -12.58
CA GLU A 200 29.91 6.89 -13.28
C GLU A 200 30.96 6.03 -12.55
N SER A 201 31.95 6.66 -11.91
CA SER A 201 33.04 5.92 -11.25
C SER A 201 32.68 5.38 -9.87
N TYR A 202 31.76 6.06 -9.17
CA TYR A 202 31.41 5.72 -7.79
C TYR A 202 29.90 5.71 -7.53
N THR A 203 29.19 6.81 -7.73
CA THR A 203 27.80 6.94 -7.26
C THR A 203 26.87 5.86 -7.82
N LYS A 204 26.93 5.62 -9.13
CA LYS A 204 26.09 4.64 -9.83
C LYS A 204 26.51 3.19 -9.53
N PRO A 205 27.78 2.78 -9.61
CA PRO A 205 28.17 1.44 -9.16
C PRO A 205 27.85 1.17 -7.69
N TYR A 206 28.03 2.16 -6.81
CA TYR A 206 27.79 2.03 -5.38
C TYR A 206 26.29 1.94 -5.05
N SER A 207 25.40 2.56 -5.83
CA SER A 207 23.95 2.51 -5.57
C SER A 207 23.36 1.10 -5.68
N TYR A 208 24.01 0.19 -6.40
CA TYR A 208 23.62 -1.22 -6.44
C TYR A 208 23.92 -1.96 -5.14
N PHE A 209 24.78 -1.43 -4.28
CA PHE A 209 25.07 -2.02 -2.97
C PHE A 209 24.21 -1.36 -1.89
N GLN A 210 23.37 -2.17 -1.26
CA GLN A 210 22.46 -1.70 -0.22
C GLN A 210 22.57 -2.58 1.03
N ASN A 211 22.23 -2.00 2.17
CA ASN A 211 22.08 -2.76 3.40
C ASN A 211 20.63 -3.18 3.61
N LEU A 212 20.47 -4.46 3.90
CA LEU A 212 19.19 -5.10 4.10
C LEU A 212 19.08 -5.65 5.51
N VAL A 213 18.08 -5.18 6.26
CA VAL A 213 17.66 -5.79 7.51
C VAL A 213 16.40 -6.60 7.27
N THR A 214 16.37 -7.81 7.83
CA THR A 214 15.20 -8.69 7.75
C THR A 214 14.46 -8.68 9.07
N SER A 215 13.13 -8.60 9.03
CA SER A 215 12.29 -8.81 10.20
C SER A 215 11.23 -9.87 9.91
N LEU A 216 10.81 -10.59 10.95
CA LEU A 216 9.73 -11.56 10.84
C LEU A 216 8.40 -10.85 11.03
N LYS A 217 7.54 -10.87 10.00
CA LYS A 217 6.21 -10.26 10.06
C LYS A 217 5.12 -11.29 9.81
N ASN A 218 3.91 -10.95 10.24
CA ASN A 218 2.76 -11.83 10.17
C ASN A 218 1.63 -11.20 9.37
N TYR A 219 0.88 -12.06 8.69
CA TYR A 219 -0.29 -11.72 7.92
C TYR A 219 -1.45 -12.60 8.34
N GLU A 220 -2.55 -11.99 8.79
CA GLU A 220 -3.79 -12.71 9.06
C GLU A 220 -4.52 -13.02 7.75
N VAL A 221 -4.95 -14.27 7.55
CA VAL A 221 -5.64 -14.70 6.33
C VAL A 221 -6.89 -15.48 6.71
N LEU A 222 -8.05 -15.02 6.27
CA LEU A 222 -9.29 -15.76 6.37
C LEU A 222 -9.30 -16.83 5.28
N ASN A 223 -9.80 -18.03 5.60
CA ASN A 223 -9.86 -19.16 4.66
C ASN A 223 -11.30 -19.64 4.46
N ASN A 224 -11.61 -20.07 3.23
CA ASN A 224 -12.91 -20.59 2.81
C ASN A 224 -14.06 -19.65 3.16
N ILE A 225 -14.07 -18.50 2.51
CA ILE A 225 -15.00 -17.40 2.77
C ILE A 225 -16.21 -17.57 1.87
N PHE A 226 -17.39 -17.39 2.45
CA PHE A 226 -18.66 -17.27 1.76
C PHE A 226 -19.32 -15.95 2.17
N LEU A 227 -19.66 -15.11 1.20
CA LEU A 227 -20.25 -13.80 1.43
C LEU A 227 -21.62 -13.70 0.76
N ILE A 228 -22.52 -12.99 1.40
CA ILE A 228 -23.78 -12.52 0.85
C ILE A 228 -23.77 -11.00 1.00
N LEU A 229 -23.84 -10.32 -0.14
CA LEU A 229 -23.91 -8.88 -0.22
C LEU A 229 -25.29 -8.48 -0.74
N HIS A 230 -25.91 -7.50 -0.11
CA HIS A 230 -27.09 -6.82 -0.66
C HIS A 230 -26.74 -5.37 -0.91
N ILE A 231 -26.93 -4.92 -2.15
CA ILE A 231 -26.63 -3.56 -2.59
C ILE A 231 -27.94 -2.81 -2.79
N LYS A 232 -28.05 -1.65 -2.14
CA LYS A 232 -29.13 -0.68 -2.34
C LYS A 232 -28.52 0.59 -2.96
N ALA A 233 -28.95 0.91 -4.17
CA ALA A 233 -28.53 2.08 -4.93
C ALA A 233 -29.66 2.52 -5.87
N ASP A 234 -29.40 3.54 -6.69
CA ASP A 234 -30.32 3.87 -7.78
C ASP A 234 -30.35 2.77 -8.85
N LYS A 235 -31.42 2.74 -9.64
CA LYS A 235 -31.70 1.67 -10.60
C LYS A 235 -30.62 1.54 -11.68
N GLN A 236 -29.99 2.64 -12.10
CA GLN A 236 -28.95 2.59 -13.12
C GLN A 236 -27.70 1.93 -12.53
N THR A 237 -27.26 2.39 -11.37
CA THR A 237 -26.11 1.81 -10.67
C THR A 237 -26.28 0.31 -10.41
N LEU A 238 -27.47 -0.16 -10.02
CA LEU A 238 -27.71 -1.59 -9.80
C LEU A 238 -27.58 -2.42 -11.09
N LYS A 239 -28.10 -1.91 -12.22
CA LYS A 239 -27.99 -2.58 -13.52
C LYS A 239 -26.55 -2.62 -14.02
N ASP A 240 -25.84 -1.52 -13.90
CA ASP A 240 -24.43 -1.44 -14.31
C ASP A 240 -23.60 -2.47 -13.53
N ILE A 241 -23.87 -2.64 -12.23
CA ILE A 241 -23.22 -3.68 -11.42
C ILE A 241 -23.62 -5.08 -11.90
N GLU A 242 -24.92 -5.33 -12.13
CA GLU A 242 -25.42 -6.63 -12.59
C GLU A 242 -24.77 -7.06 -13.92
N GLU A 243 -24.65 -6.14 -14.87
CA GLU A 243 -24.03 -6.38 -16.19
C GLU A 243 -22.51 -6.63 -16.12
N ASN A 244 -21.83 -6.01 -15.14
CA ASN A 244 -20.36 -6.06 -15.04
C ASN A 244 -19.83 -6.97 -13.93
N ILE A 245 -20.69 -7.62 -13.13
CA ILE A 245 -20.28 -8.35 -11.93
C ILE A 245 -19.25 -9.44 -12.19
N TYR A 246 -19.29 -10.08 -13.36
CA TYR A 246 -18.37 -11.16 -13.74
C TYR A 246 -16.96 -10.65 -14.11
N ASN A 247 -16.75 -9.33 -14.19
CA ASN A 247 -15.43 -8.72 -14.27
C ASN A 247 -14.73 -8.62 -12.91
N LEU A 248 -15.40 -8.98 -11.81
CA LEU A 248 -14.84 -8.92 -10.46
C LEU A 248 -13.81 -10.04 -10.25
N GLN A 249 -12.52 -9.69 -10.26
CA GLN A 249 -11.42 -10.65 -10.14
C GLN A 249 -11.01 -10.94 -8.70
N SER A 250 -11.01 -9.92 -7.83
CA SER A 250 -10.51 -10.01 -6.46
C SER A 250 -11.30 -9.12 -5.52
N LEU A 251 -11.38 -9.49 -4.23
CA LEU A 251 -11.95 -8.65 -3.18
C LEU A 251 -11.01 -8.65 -1.97
N GLY A 252 -10.47 -7.47 -1.63
CA GLY A 252 -9.39 -7.33 -0.66
C GLY A 252 -8.08 -6.98 -1.35
N ARG A 253 -7.10 -7.89 -1.33
CA ARG A 253 -5.84 -7.73 -2.07
C ARG A 253 -5.98 -8.22 -3.51
N SER A 254 -5.13 -7.76 -4.41
CA SER A 254 -5.12 -8.16 -5.82
C SER A 254 -4.93 -9.67 -6.02
N GLU A 255 -4.24 -10.35 -5.10
CA GLU A 255 -4.04 -11.80 -5.13
C GLU A 255 -5.17 -12.61 -4.49
N ASP A 256 -6.13 -11.97 -3.81
CA ASP A 256 -7.25 -12.63 -3.14
C ASP A 256 -8.43 -12.79 -4.12
N PHE A 257 -8.34 -13.78 -5.01
CA PHE A 257 -9.34 -14.04 -6.05
C PHE A 257 -10.74 -14.31 -5.48
N VAL A 258 -11.77 -13.97 -6.27
CA VAL A 258 -13.17 -14.17 -5.92
C VAL A 258 -13.94 -14.91 -7.02
N GLU A 259 -14.82 -15.80 -6.59
CA GLU A 259 -15.80 -16.48 -7.43
C GLU A 259 -17.17 -15.84 -7.20
N VAL A 260 -17.80 -15.34 -8.27
CA VAL A 260 -19.18 -14.86 -8.25
C VAL A 260 -20.11 -16.06 -8.47
N VAL A 261 -20.82 -16.45 -7.41
CA VAL A 261 -21.73 -17.61 -7.43
C VAL A 261 -23.11 -17.20 -7.93
N GLU A 262 -23.60 -16.04 -7.52
CA GLU A 262 -24.90 -15.51 -7.90
C GLU A 262 -24.84 -13.98 -7.94
N CYS A 263 -25.51 -13.39 -8.92
CA CYS A 263 -25.87 -11.97 -8.94
C CYS A 263 -27.33 -11.90 -9.39
N LYS A 264 -28.22 -11.34 -8.56
CA LYS A 264 -29.66 -11.35 -8.82
C LYS A 264 -30.36 -10.14 -8.22
N MET A 265 -31.19 -9.47 -9.00
CA MET A 265 -32.15 -8.50 -8.49
C MET A 265 -33.23 -9.20 -7.64
N VAL A 266 -33.38 -8.75 -6.40
CA VAL A 266 -34.30 -9.35 -5.42
C VAL A 266 -35.21 -8.30 -4.80
N GLU A 267 -36.42 -8.72 -4.45
CA GLU A 267 -37.35 -7.90 -3.68
C GLU A 267 -37.30 -8.29 -2.20
N LEU A 268 -36.72 -7.41 -1.38
CA LEU A 268 -36.68 -7.56 0.06
C LEU A 268 -38.06 -7.33 0.67
N GLN A 269 -38.47 -8.27 1.52
CA GLN A 269 -39.81 -8.38 2.10
C GLN A 269 -39.90 -7.68 3.46
N GLU A 270 -41.09 -7.14 3.74
CA GLU A 270 -41.45 -6.69 5.08
C GLU A 270 -41.88 -7.88 5.95
N PHE A 271 -41.67 -7.77 7.26
CA PHE A 271 -42.09 -8.78 8.23
C PHE A 271 -42.54 -8.13 9.54
N LEU A 272 -43.51 -8.78 10.20
CA LEU A 272 -44.10 -8.33 11.47
C LEU A 272 -43.99 -9.40 12.57
N ARG A 273 -43.04 -10.32 12.43
CA ARG A 273 -42.80 -11.42 13.38
C ARG A 273 -41.34 -11.46 13.81
N ASN A 274 -41.09 -12.07 14.97
CA ASN A 274 -39.74 -12.29 15.45
C ASN A 274 -38.98 -13.24 14.51
N ILE A 275 -37.94 -12.73 13.86
CA ILE A 275 -36.99 -13.50 13.06
C ILE A 275 -35.68 -13.61 13.85
N ARG A 276 -35.09 -14.81 13.84
CA ARG A 276 -33.79 -15.10 14.46
C ARG A 276 -32.95 -15.90 13.49
N VAL A 277 -31.73 -15.44 13.21
CA VAL A 277 -30.83 -16.08 12.23
C VAL A 277 -29.41 -16.17 12.80
N SER A 278 -28.79 -17.34 12.64
CA SER A 278 -27.47 -17.67 13.21
C SER A 278 -26.48 -18.29 12.22
N LYS A 279 -26.85 -18.42 10.94
CA LYS A 279 -26.03 -19.13 9.95
C LYS A 279 -24.84 -18.31 9.45
N PHE A 280 -24.98 -16.99 9.42
CA PHE A 280 -23.97 -16.08 8.91
C PHE A 280 -23.71 -14.97 9.92
N SER A 281 -22.45 -14.58 10.02
CA SER A 281 -22.08 -13.36 10.72
C SER A 281 -22.35 -12.14 9.85
N MET A 282 -22.58 -11.01 10.50
CA MET A 282 -23.07 -9.81 9.84
C MET A 282 -22.56 -8.55 10.54
N TYR A 283 -22.36 -7.50 9.75
CA TYR A 283 -22.23 -6.15 10.29
C TYR A 283 -23.62 -5.53 10.47
N LEU A 284 -23.92 -5.15 11.71
CA LEU A 284 -25.14 -4.44 12.10
C LEU A 284 -24.86 -2.96 12.24
N LYS A 285 -25.65 -2.10 11.62
CA LYS A 285 -25.58 -0.66 11.81
C LYS A 285 -25.82 -0.33 13.28
N ASN A 286 -24.87 0.38 13.92
CA ASN A 286 -24.92 0.59 15.36
C ASN A 286 -26.20 1.32 15.82
N GLU A 287 -26.70 2.27 15.02
CA GLU A 287 -27.98 2.98 15.28
C GLU A 287 -29.15 2.00 15.38
N ASP A 288 -29.26 1.05 14.45
CA ASP A 288 -30.37 0.08 14.45
C ASP A 288 -30.27 -0.91 15.62
N VAL A 289 -29.06 -1.16 16.12
CA VAL A 289 -28.84 -1.92 17.36
C VAL A 289 -29.25 -1.13 18.59
N SER A 290 -28.85 0.14 18.67
CA SER A 290 -29.25 1.05 19.75
C SER A 290 -30.76 1.24 19.83
N ASP A 291 -31.42 1.35 18.67
CA ASP A 291 -32.87 1.48 18.54
C ASP A 291 -33.63 0.15 18.71
N LYS A 292 -32.91 -0.96 18.91
CA LYS A 292 -33.45 -2.33 19.02
C LYS A 292 -34.28 -2.78 17.80
N LYS A 293 -34.03 -2.21 16.63
CA LYS A 293 -34.60 -2.66 15.34
C LYS A 293 -34.01 -4.00 14.92
N ILE A 294 -32.73 -4.20 15.23
CA ILE A 294 -32.00 -5.46 15.09
C ILE A 294 -31.14 -5.66 16.34
N ILE A 295 -31.07 -6.87 16.88
CA ILE A 295 -30.36 -7.15 18.12
C ILE A 295 -29.39 -8.32 17.94
N PRO A 296 -28.15 -8.22 18.44
CA PRO A 296 -27.34 -9.40 18.67
C PRO A 296 -28.00 -10.25 19.75
N LEU A 297 -27.94 -11.56 19.58
CA LEU A 297 -28.48 -12.56 20.49
C LEU A 297 -27.35 -13.33 21.15
N ALA A 298 -27.65 -13.91 22.32
CA ALA A 298 -26.74 -14.82 23.01
C ALA A 298 -26.59 -16.12 22.21
N VAL A 299 -25.36 -16.62 22.08
CA VAL A 299 -25.07 -17.85 21.33
C VAL A 299 -25.58 -19.09 22.07
N ASP A 300 -25.57 -19.03 23.40
CA ASP A 300 -26.05 -20.06 24.33
C ASP A 300 -26.50 -19.41 25.66
N GLN A 301 -26.76 -20.23 26.69
CA GLN A 301 -27.20 -19.75 28.00
C GLN A 301 -26.07 -19.17 28.85
N ASP A 302 -24.81 -19.47 28.51
CA ASP A 302 -23.63 -19.13 29.31
C ASP A 302 -22.99 -17.80 28.85
N HIS A 303 -23.27 -17.39 27.61
CA HIS A 303 -22.73 -16.16 27.01
C HIS A 303 -23.77 -15.05 26.94
N GLN A 304 -23.36 -13.83 27.31
CA GLN A 304 -24.20 -12.64 27.14
C GLN A 304 -24.34 -12.29 25.65
N ALA A 305 -25.52 -11.79 25.28
CA ALA A 305 -25.77 -11.25 23.95
C ALA A 305 -24.84 -10.06 23.67
N GLY A 306 -24.21 -10.03 22.49
CA GLY A 306 -23.27 -8.98 22.15
C GLY A 306 -22.62 -9.12 20.78
N GLY A 307 -21.61 -8.31 20.55
CA GLY A 307 -20.84 -8.31 19.32
C GLY A 307 -19.62 -7.40 19.39
N THR A 308 -18.74 -7.52 18.41
CA THR A 308 -17.54 -6.68 18.33
C THR A 308 -17.86 -5.37 17.63
N LYS A 309 -17.56 -4.24 18.28
CA LYS A 309 -17.78 -2.91 17.67
C LYS A 309 -16.64 -2.55 16.74
N TYR A 310 -16.98 -2.03 15.56
CA TYR A 310 -16.03 -1.50 14.60
C TYR A 310 -16.46 -0.12 14.07
N TYR A 311 -15.47 0.67 13.66
CA TYR A 311 -15.69 1.83 12.80
C TYR A 311 -15.17 1.50 11.40
N LEU A 312 -16.07 1.15 10.49
CA LEU A 312 -15.71 0.70 9.15
C LEU A 312 -15.65 1.87 8.18
N ASP A 313 -14.62 1.92 7.34
CA ASP A 313 -14.53 2.91 6.28
C ASP A 313 -15.57 2.61 5.20
N LYS A 314 -16.43 3.58 4.85
CA LYS A 314 -17.49 3.44 3.82
C LYS A 314 -17.13 4.15 2.53
N ASN A 315 -16.89 5.46 2.59
CA ASN A 315 -16.43 6.26 1.45
C ASN A 315 -15.45 7.34 1.94
N TYR A 316 -14.81 8.05 1.01
CA TYR A 316 -13.83 9.07 1.35
C TYR A 316 -13.98 10.31 0.50
N LYS A 317 -13.47 11.43 1.01
CA LYS A 317 -13.22 12.65 0.24
C LYS A 317 -11.72 12.85 0.11
N LEU A 318 -11.29 13.49 -0.98
CA LEU A 318 -9.91 13.90 -1.16
C LEU A 318 -9.71 15.29 -0.59
N GLU A 319 -8.84 15.41 0.41
CA GLU A 319 -8.40 16.69 0.97
C GLU A 319 -6.87 16.71 0.98
N LYS A 320 -6.26 17.70 0.32
CA LYS A 320 -4.79 17.86 0.25
C LYS A 320 -4.06 16.57 -0.17
N ASN A 321 -4.54 15.89 -1.22
CA ASN A 321 -4.05 14.59 -1.70
C ASN A 321 -4.10 13.44 -0.67
N ARG A 322 -4.94 13.55 0.37
CA ARG A 322 -5.19 12.51 1.36
C ARG A 322 -6.64 12.09 1.32
N ARG A 323 -6.89 10.80 1.51
CA ARG A 323 -8.24 10.24 1.63
C ARG A 323 -8.72 10.42 3.07
N ILE A 324 -9.78 11.19 3.26
CA ILE A 324 -10.47 11.35 4.54
C ILE A 324 -11.71 10.46 4.51
N PHE A 325 -11.66 9.33 5.22
CA PHE A 325 -12.73 8.35 5.22
C PHE A 325 -13.88 8.74 6.16
N LYS A 326 -15.11 8.66 5.65
CA LYS A 326 -16.32 8.61 6.46
C LYS A 326 -16.48 7.20 7.01
N LYS A 327 -16.49 7.09 8.33
CA LYS A 327 -16.63 5.83 9.05
C LYS A 327 -18.09 5.57 9.42
N VAL A 328 -18.49 4.31 9.40
CA VAL A 328 -19.79 3.82 9.90
C VAL A 328 -19.56 2.96 11.14
N PRO A 329 -20.16 3.33 12.30
CA PRO A 329 -20.11 2.49 13.49
C PRO A 329 -21.01 1.27 13.31
N VAL A 330 -20.46 0.08 13.55
CA VAL A 330 -21.18 -1.18 13.40
C VAL A 330 -20.90 -2.13 14.55
N VAL A 331 -21.78 -3.12 14.72
CA VAL A 331 -21.61 -4.28 15.59
C VAL A 331 -21.51 -5.53 14.73
N TYR A 332 -20.39 -6.24 14.80
CA TYR A 332 -20.23 -7.56 14.19
C TYR A 332 -20.79 -8.63 15.12
N SER A 333 -21.74 -9.43 14.65
CA SER A 333 -22.36 -10.52 15.41
C SER A 333 -22.70 -11.71 14.51
N ASN A 334 -22.75 -12.91 15.10
CA ASN A 334 -23.04 -14.19 14.44
C ASN A 334 -24.48 -14.67 14.65
N PHE A 335 -25.12 -14.26 15.75
CA PHE A 335 -26.51 -14.59 16.04
C PHE A 335 -27.29 -13.30 16.24
N ILE A 336 -28.29 -13.08 15.39
CA ILE A 336 -29.03 -11.83 15.34
C ILE A 336 -30.54 -12.10 15.28
N GLY A 337 -31.32 -11.12 15.71
CA GLY A 337 -32.77 -11.16 15.57
C GLY A 337 -33.38 -9.79 15.38
N ALA A 338 -34.59 -9.77 14.82
CA ALA A 338 -35.39 -8.57 14.62
C ALA A 338 -36.86 -8.91 14.86
N LYS A 339 -37.62 -7.99 15.49
CA LYS A 339 -39.03 -8.21 15.80
C LYS A 339 -39.96 -7.91 14.62
N ASN A 340 -39.59 -6.91 13.84
CA ASN A 340 -40.31 -6.41 12.68
C ASN A 340 -39.33 -5.66 11.78
N SER A 341 -39.74 -5.43 10.53
CA SER A 341 -38.95 -4.63 9.60
C SER A 341 -38.83 -3.16 10.02
N SER A 342 -37.77 -2.52 9.55
CA SER A 342 -37.55 -1.08 9.64
C SER A 342 -37.01 -0.55 8.31
N GLU A 343 -36.66 0.72 8.23
CA GLU A 343 -36.10 1.31 7.01
C GLU A 343 -34.88 0.54 6.48
N ASN A 344 -33.95 0.19 7.39
CA ASN A 344 -32.70 -0.49 7.05
C ASN A 344 -32.73 -1.99 7.32
N VAL A 345 -33.77 -2.52 7.98
CA VAL A 345 -33.87 -3.95 8.34
C VAL A 345 -35.00 -4.61 7.56
N LYS A 346 -34.66 -5.52 6.64
CA LYS A 346 -35.60 -6.25 5.78
C LYS A 346 -35.32 -7.75 5.80
N LEU A 347 -36.18 -8.52 5.15
CA LEU A 347 -36.05 -9.97 5.02
C LEU A 347 -35.81 -10.36 3.56
N ASP A 348 -34.87 -11.27 3.36
CA ASP A 348 -34.64 -11.96 2.10
C ASP A 348 -34.79 -13.48 2.29
N TYR A 349 -35.05 -14.17 1.18
CA TYR A 349 -35.20 -15.61 1.10
C TYR A 349 -34.13 -16.18 0.17
N LEU A 350 -33.13 -16.85 0.75
CA LEU A 350 -32.06 -17.48 0.01
C LEU A 350 -32.40 -18.93 -0.34
N GLU A 351 -32.32 -19.25 -1.62
CA GLU A 351 -32.36 -20.63 -2.11
C GLU A 351 -30.94 -21.19 -2.10
N ILE A 352 -30.70 -22.23 -1.30
CA ILE A 352 -29.42 -22.94 -1.31
C ILE A 352 -29.65 -24.25 -2.07
N LEU A 353 -28.93 -24.43 -3.17
CA LEU A 353 -28.92 -25.63 -4.03
C LEU A 353 -28.47 -26.87 -3.23
N SER A 354 -29.34 -27.38 -2.36
CA SER A 354 -29.19 -28.56 -1.48
C SER A 354 -30.35 -28.68 -0.47
N GLN A 355 -31.19 -27.65 -0.30
CA GLN A 355 -32.24 -27.61 0.72
C GLN A 355 -33.61 -27.28 0.09
N ASP A 356 -34.64 -28.07 0.39
CA ASP A 356 -36.02 -27.88 -0.11
C ASP A 356 -36.72 -26.63 0.44
N LYS A 357 -36.12 -25.93 1.42
CA LYS A 357 -36.70 -24.74 2.05
C LYS A 357 -35.82 -23.52 1.85
N LYS A 358 -36.44 -22.43 1.39
CA LYS A 358 -35.83 -21.10 1.36
C LYS A 358 -35.41 -20.71 2.76
N GLN A 359 -34.16 -20.28 2.89
CA GLN A 359 -33.62 -19.83 4.15
C GLN A 359 -33.88 -18.34 4.35
N GLU A 360 -34.40 -17.99 5.52
CA GLU A 360 -34.57 -16.60 5.94
C GLU A 360 -33.21 -15.93 6.22
N ILE A 361 -33.03 -14.73 5.66
CA ILE A 361 -31.86 -13.89 5.88
C ILE A 361 -32.31 -12.49 6.24
N LEU A 362 -31.83 -11.98 7.38
CA LEU A 362 -32.02 -10.58 7.74
C LEU A 362 -31.04 -9.71 6.98
N VAL A 363 -31.50 -8.64 6.37
CA VAL A 363 -30.67 -7.65 5.67
C VAL A 363 -30.64 -6.38 6.51
N ASN A 364 -29.44 -5.86 6.79
CA ASN A 364 -29.25 -4.56 7.45
C ASN A 364 -28.27 -3.70 6.65
N PHE A 365 -28.76 -2.60 6.10
CA PHE A 365 -27.96 -1.67 5.30
C PHE A 365 -27.13 -0.74 6.19
N LEU A 366 -25.84 -0.60 5.86
CA LEU A 366 -24.86 0.23 6.56
C LEU A 366 -24.69 1.61 5.94
#